data_AF-A0A443LXK4-F1
#
_entry.id   AF-A0A443LXK4-F1
#
_cell.length_a   1.000
_cell.length_b   1.000
_cell.length_c   1.000
_cell.angle_alpha   90.00
_cell.angle_beta   90.00
_cell.angle_gamma   90.00
#
_symmetry.space_group_name_H-M   'P 1'
#
loop_
_entity.id
_entity.type
_entity.pdbx_description
1 polymer ?
#
loop_
_entity_poly.entity_id
_entity_poly.type
_entity_poly.pdbx_seq_one_letter_code
_entity_poly.pdbx_strand_id
1 'polypeptide(L)'
;MPETSTMQTLTEVRGDLVLAALCVGQFRAPCQIDSDRLLVQADEALGQALHALGLELRVTTEPFTPAPLFAPEQTILGQVAHGSAARRAAVHVHGSHDHDADAPEEPTGRGSNA
;
A
#
# COMPACT_ATOMS: atom_id res chain seq x y z
N MET A 1 11.71 19.84 13.80
CA MET A 1 13.11 19.75 14.27
C MET A 1 13.84 18.91 13.24
N PRO A 2 14.82 19.42 12.48
CA PRO A 2 15.58 18.55 11.58
C PRO A 2 16.35 17.57 12.45
N GLU A 3 16.17 16.27 12.22
CA GLU A 3 16.96 15.24 12.87
C GLU A 3 18.42 15.46 12.45
N THR A 4 19.25 15.90 13.39
CA THR A 4 20.68 16.07 13.17
C THR A 4 21.28 14.74 12.76
N SER A 5 21.64 14.62 11.48
CA SER A 5 22.29 13.44 10.93
C SER A 5 23.66 13.26 11.60
N THR A 6 23.75 12.30 12.53
CA THR A 6 24.98 11.96 13.24
C THR A 6 25.73 10.88 12.46
N MET A 7 27.06 10.96 12.45
CA MET A 7 27.92 9.92 11.89
C MET A 7 27.69 8.61 12.65
N GLN A 8 27.31 7.55 11.94
CA GLN A 8 27.01 6.24 12.52
C GLN A 8 27.70 5.16 11.69
N THR A 9 28.13 4.08 12.35
CA THR A 9 28.62 2.89 11.66
C THR A 9 27.44 2.10 11.13
N LEU A 10 27.39 1.92 9.81
CA LEU A 10 26.29 1.33 9.08
C LEU A 10 26.82 0.22 8.16
N THR A 11 25.89 -0.60 7.68
CA THR A 11 26.14 -1.55 6.59
C THR A 11 25.59 -0.97 5.30
N GLU A 12 26.48 -0.65 4.38
CA GLU A 12 26.17 -0.37 2.99
C GLU A 12 25.89 -1.69 2.26
N VAL A 13 24.75 -1.75 1.57
CA VAL A 13 24.30 -2.91 0.81
C VAL A 13 24.17 -2.53 -0.66
N ARG A 14 24.77 -3.34 -1.54
CA ARG A 14 24.72 -3.21 -3.01
C ARG A 14 24.28 -4.52 -3.68
N GLY A 15 23.88 -4.41 -4.95
CA GLY A 15 23.37 -5.54 -5.75
C GLY A 15 21.90 -5.35 -6.09
N ASP A 16 21.10 -6.40 -5.91
CA ASP A 16 19.64 -6.32 -6.08
C ASP A 16 18.99 -5.57 -4.90
N LEU A 17 18.82 -4.26 -5.07
CA LEU A 17 18.25 -3.39 -4.04
C LEU A 17 16.79 -3.70 -3.72
N VAL A 18 16.04 -4.33 -4.63
CA VAL A 18 14.64 -4.71 -4.39
C VAL A 18 14.58 -5.86 -3.40
N LEU A 19 15.39 -6.91 -3.62
CA LEU A 19 15.50 -8.02 -2.69
C LEU A 19 16.07 -7.57 -1.34
N ALA A 20 17.07 -6.70 -1.36
CA ALA A 20 17.64 -6.11 -0.16
C ALA A 20 16.58 -5.35 0.66
N ALA A 21 15.83 -4.43 0.03
CA ALA A 21 14.78 -3.67 0.70
C ALA A 21 13.66 -4.55 1.25
N LEU A 22 13.26 -5.60 0.51
CA LEU A 22 12.29 -6.59 0.98
C LEU A 22 12.78 -7.32 2.23
N CYS A 23 14.04 -7.77 2.23
CA CYS A 23 14.65 -8.44 3.37
C CYS A 23 14.73 -7.51 4.57
N VAL A 24 15.33 -6.32 4.42
CA VAL A 24 15.45 -5.31 5.48
C VAL A 24 14.08 -4.96 6.09
N GLY A 25 13.04 -4.85 5.26
CA GLY A 25 11.67 -4.62 5.71
C GLY A 25 11.12 -5.72 6.62
N GLN A 26 11.42 -7.00 6.34
CA GLN A 26 10.99 -8.13 7.18
C GLN A 26 11.63 -8.10 8.57
N PHE A 27 12.88 -7.63 8.68
CA PHE A 27 13.59 -7.49 9.95
C PHE A 27 13.24 -6.19 10.69
N ARG A 28 12.45 -5.30 10.05
CA ARG A 28 12.11 -3.97 10.56
C ARG A 28 13.35 -3.15 10.95
N ALA A 29 14.46 -3.37 10.25
CA ALA A 29 15.69 -2.64 10.51
C ALA A 29 15.63 -1.24 9.89
N PRO A 30 16.10 -0.19 10.60
CA PRO A 30 16.21 1.14 10.04
C PRO A 30 17.15 1.13 8.82
N CYS A 31 16.68 1.69 7.71
CA CYS A 31 17.48 1.86 6.51
C CYS A 31 17.22 3.19 5.82
N GLN A 32 18.23 3.67 5.11
CA GLN A 32 18.15 4.80 4.19
C GLN A 32 18.29 4.25 2.77
N ILE A 33 17.44 4.75 1.87
CA ILE A 33 17.32 4.30 0.49
C ILE A 33 17.94 5.35 -0.42
N ASP A 34 19.04 4.99 -1.08
CA ASP A 34 19.64 5.77 -2.16
C ASP A 34 19.40 5.06 -3.51
N SER A 35 19.75 5.70 -4.62
CA SER A 35 19.51 5.15 -5.96
C SER A 35 20.35 3.93 -6.29
N ASP A 36 21.54 3.81 -5.69
CA ASP A 36 22.56 2.81 -6.03
C ASP A 36 22.97 1.91 -4.85
N ARG A 37 22.44 2.18 -3.65
CA ARG A 37 22.77 1.46 -2.41
C ARG A 37 21.68 1.62 -1.36
N LEU A 38 21.72 0.75 -0.35
CA LEU A 38 20.98 0.90 0.91
C LEU A 38 21.96 1.06 2.05
N LEU A 39 21.75 2.03 2.93
CA LEU A 39 22.45 2.11 4.21
C LEU A 39 21.55 1.53 5.29
N VAL A 40 22.03 0.54 6.03
CA VAL A 40 21.22 -0.21 6.99
C VAL A 40 21.92 -0.28 8.34
N GLN A 41 21.16 -0.09 9.42
CA GLN A 41 21.58 -0.51 10.76
C GLN A 41 21.33 -2.01 10.90
N ALA A 42 22.24 -2.82 10.36
CA ALA A 42 22.12 -4.27 10.37
C ALA A 42 22.75 -4.88 11.64
N ASP A 43 22.01 -5.78 12.28
CA ASP A 43 22.56 -6.72 13.26
C ASP A 43 23.17 -7.94 12.54
N GLU A 44 23.74 -8.86 13.32
CA GLU A 44 24.39 -10.05 12.77
C GLU A 44 23.43 -10.93 11.96
N ALA A 45 22.18 -11.08 12.41
CA ALA A 45 21.18 -11.92 11.74
C ALA A 45 20.76 -11.34 10.40
N LEU A 46 20.48 -10.04 10.33
CA LEU A 46 20.17 -9.35 9.08
C LEU A 46 21.37 -9.36 8.13
N GLY A 47 22.59 -9.14 8.65
CA GLY A 47 23.81 -9.22 7.86
C GLY A 47 23.98 -10.58 7.19
N GLN A 48 23.76 -11.68 7.93
CA GLN A 48 23.80 -13.03 7.40
C GLN A 48 22.71 -13.28 6.35
N ALA A 49 21.48 -12.81 6.60
CA ALA A 49 20.37 -12.96 5.66
C ALA A 49 20.64 -12.23 4.33
N LEU A 50 21.15 -11.00 4.39
CA LEU A 50 21.52 -10.23 3.20
C LEU A 50 22.67 -10.90 2.43
N HIS A 51 23.67 -11.41 3.14
CA HIS A 51 24.76 -12.17 2.52
C HIS A 51 24.26 -13.46 1.85
N ALA A 52 23.31 -14.18 2.46
CA ALA A 52 22.70 -15.38 1.89
C ALA A 52 21.90 -15.10 0.61
N LEU A 53 21.40 -13.87 0.43
CA LEU A 53 20.79 -13.40 -0.81
C LEU A 53 21.81 -13.03 -1.90
N GLY A 54 23.11 -13.15 -1.62
CA GLY A 54 24.18 -12.81 -2.56
C GLY A 54 24.43 -11.31 -2.71
N LEU A 55 24.03 -10.51 -1.72
CA LEU A 55 24.24 -9.06 -1.72
C LEU A 55 25.66 -8.71 -1.26
N GLU A 56 26.17 -7.60 -1.76
CA GLU A 56 27.46 -7.06 -1.34
C GLU A 56 27.26 -6.18 -0.11
N LEU A 57 27.94 -6.52 1.00
CA LEU A 57 27.89 -5.79 2.26
C LEU A 57 29.23 -5.12 2.53
N ARG A 58 29.20 -3.83 2.89
CA ARG A 58 30.37 -3.06 3.29
C ARG A 58 30.07 -2.25 4.54
N VAL A 59 30.98 -2.24 5.51
CA VAL A 59 30.87 -1.35 6.67
C VAL A 59 31.30 0.06 6.27
N THR A 60 30.46 1.05 6.54
CA THR A 60 30.73 2.48 6.30
C THR A 60 30.39 3.32 7.53
N THR A 61 30.97 4.52 7.63
CA THR A 61 30.65 5.49 8.68
C THR A 61 30.24 6.80 8.02
N GLU A 62 28.94 7.05 7.99
CA GLU A 62 28.34 8.18 7.28
C GLU A 62 27.17 8.77 8.09
N PRO A 63 26.72 10.00 7.78
CA PRO A 63 25.50 10.54 8.34
C PRO A 63 24.29 9.68 7.95
N PHE A 64 23.43 9.37 8.90
CA PHE A 64 22.29 8.48 8.70
C PHE A 64 20.97 9.19 8.90
N THR A 65 20.08 9.09 7.91
CA THR A 65 18.69 9.54 8.01
C THR A 65 17.77 8.43 7.51
N PRO A 66 17.26 7.57 8.42
CA PRO A 66 16.45 6.43 8.03
C PRO A 66 15.15 6.88 7.37
N ALA A 67 14.69 6.12 6.39
CA ALA A 67 13.37 6.30 5.79
C ALA A 67 12.29 6.03 6.84
N PRO A 68 11.19 6.81 6.84
CA PRO A 68 10.09 6.57 7.76
C PRO A 68 9.37 5.27 7.39
N LEU A 69 8.95 4.49 8.40
CA LEU A 69 8.20 3.24 8.19
C LEU A 69 6.86 3.46 7.46
N PHE A 70 6.25 4.61 7.70
CA PHE A 70 4.99 5.01 7.09
C PHE A 70 5.11 6.44 6.59
N ALA A 71 4.31 6.76 5.58
CA ALA A 71 4.15 8.15 5.18
C ALA A 71 3.67 9.00 6.38
N PRO A 72 4.09 10.28 6.46
CA PRO A 72 3.59 11.19 7.48
C PRO A 72 2.05 11.28 7.45
N GLU A 73 1.42 11.44 8.61
CA GLU A 73 -0.04 11.48 8.75
C GLU A 73 -0.68 12.53 7.83
N GLN A 74 -0.09 13.72 7.74
CA GLN A 74 -0.55 14.78 6.84
C GLN A 74 -0.55 14.37 5.36
N THR A 75 0.42 13.54 4.94
CA THR A 75 0.49 13.02 3.58
C THR A 75 -0.63 12.03 3.34
N ILE A 76 -0.88 11.14 4.31
CA ILE A 76 -1.97 10.16 4.26
C ILE A 76 -3.34 10.88 4.20
N LEU A 77 -3.59 11.84 5.10
CA LEU A 77 -4.83 12.62 5.13
C LEU A 77 -5.05 13.38 3.80
N GLY A 78 -3.99 13.97 3.25
CA GLY A 78 -4.03 14.61 1.94
C GLY A 78 -4.49 13.62 0.85
N GLN A 79 -3.86 12.44 0.77
CA GLN A 79 -4.22 11.42 -0.22
C GLN A 79 -5.67 10.93 -0.07
N VAL A 80 -6.16 10.75 1.16
CA VAL A 80 -7.56 10.33 1.43
C VAL A 80 -8.56 11.43 1.04
N ALA A 81 -8.25 12.69 1.34
CA ALA A 81 -9.09 13.82 0.97
C ALA A 81 -9.21 13.96 -0.56
N HIS A 82 -8.09 13.86 -1.28
CA HIS A 82 -8.09 13.90 -2.76
C HIS A 82 -8.74 12.65 -3.38
N GLY A 83 -8.54 11.48 -2.78
CA GLY A 83 -9.12 10.21 -3.22
C GLY A 83 -10.64 10.12 -3.02
N SER A 84 -11.18 10.76 -1.97
CA SER A 84 -12.63 10.84 -1.72
C SER A 84 -13.34 11.81 -2.65
N ALA A 85 -12.67 12.87 -3.12
CA ALA A 85 -13.26 13.80 -4.09
C ALA A 85 -13.45 13.16 -5.48
N ALA A 86 -12.59 12.21 -5.87
CA ALA A 86 -12.63 11.55 -7.17
C ALA A 86 -13.55 10.31 -7.22
N ARG A 87 -13.89 9.70 -6.07
CA ARG A 87 -14.81 8.56 -6.01
C ARG A 87 -16.22 8.99 -5.61
N ARG A 88 -16.94 9.66 -6.52
CA ARG A 88 -18.40 9.46 -6.57
C ARG A 88 -18.62 8.02 -7.04
N ALA A 89 -18.60 7.08 -6.10
CA ALA A 89 -19.09 5.74 -6.36
C ALA A 89 -20.55 5.89 -6.78
N ALA A 90 -20.84 5.70 -8.07
CA ALA A 90 -22.20 5.52 -8.55
C ALA A 90 -22.68 4.19 -7.97
N VAL A 91 -23.33 4.25 -6.81
CA VAL A 91 -24.02 3.09 -6.25
C VAL A 91 -25.23 2.85 -7.14
N HIS A 92 -25.18 1.83 -7.99
CA HIS A 92 -26.36 1.33 -8.68
C HIS A 92 -27.26 0.68 -7.63
N VAL A 93 -28.16 1.46 -7.04
CA VAL A 93 -29.28 0.92 -6.27
C VAL A 93 -30.23 0.30 -7.29
N HIS A 94 -30.30 -1.03 -7.36
CA HIS A 94 -31.39 -1.70 -8.04
C HIS A 94 -32.67 -1.37 -7.26
N GLY A 95 -33.42 -0.37 -7.71
CA GLY A 95 -34.80 -0.20 -7.30
C GLY A 95 -35.55 -1.45 -7.72
N SER A 96 -36.08 -2.18 -6.75
CA SER A 96 -37.01 -3.28 -6.98
C SER A 96 -38.14 -2.76 -7.88
N HIS A 97 -38.23 -3.31 -9.09
CA HIS A 97 -39.44 -3.20 -9.89
C HIS A 97 -40.52 -3.96 -9.12
N ASP A 98 -41.45 -3.23 -8.49
CA ASP A 98 -42.73 -3.80 -8.10
C ASP A 98 -43.43 -4.25 -9.39
N HIS A 99 -43.56 -5.57 -9.55
CA HIS A 99 -44.50 -6.12 -10.51
C HIS A 99 -45.90 -5.93 -9.92
N ASP A 100 -46.56 -4.84 -10.33
CA ASP A 100 -48.02 -4.78 -10.30
C ASP A 100 -48.53 -6.01 -11.07
N ALA A 101 -49.14 -6.94 -10.33
CA ALA A 101 -49.87 -8.06 -10.89
C ALA A 101 -51.16 -7.52 -11.49
N ASP A 102 -51.06 -6.95 -12.69
CA ASP A 102 -52.21 -6.64 -13.53
C ASP A 102 -52.77 -7.99 -14.02
N ALA A 103 -53.93 -8.36 -13.49
CA ALA A 103 -54.64 -9.57 -13.86
C ALA A 103 -55.11 -9.46 -15.33
N PRO A 104 -54.85 -10.44 -16.19
CA PRO A 104 -55.36 -10.39 -17.55
C PRO A 104 -56.88 -10.64 -17.54
N GLU A 105 -57.66 -9.60 -17.84
CA GLU A 105 -59.04 -9.76 -18.31
C GLU A 105 -59.02 -10.48 -19.66
N GLU A 106 -59.59 -11.67 -19.74
CA GLU A 106 -60.01 -12.24 -21.02
C GLU A 106 -61.45 -11.78 -21.34
N PRO A 107 -61.67 -11.19 -22.53
CA PRO A 107 -62.99 -10.75 -22.96
C PRO A 107 -63.72 -11.81 -23.80
N THR A 108 -65.00 -11.52 -24.02
CA THR A 108 -65.98 -12.14 -24.93
C THR A 108 -66.78 -13.30 -24.33
N GLY A 109 -68.11 -13.33 -24.30
CA GLY A 109 -69.12 -12.40 -24.79
C GLY A 109 -70.45 -13.15 -24.95
N ARG A 110 -71.55 -12.46 -24.61
CA ARG A 110 -72.91 -12.57 -25.20
C ARG A 110 -73.84 -13.73 -24.76
N GLY A 111 -74.95 -13.34 -24.10
CA GLY A 111 -76.27 -13.90 -24.43
C GLY A 111 -77.29 -14.11 -23.31
N SER A 112 -78.21 -13.14 -23.18
CA SER A 112 -79.68 -13.26 -22.97
C SER A 112 -80.32 -13.95 -21.73
N ASN A 113 -81.03 -13.10 -20.97
CA ASN A 113 -82.39 -13.17 -20.40
C ASN A 113 -83.14 -14.52 -20.29
N ALA A 114 -83.68 -14.79 -19.09
CA ALA A 114 -85.13 -14.96 -18.82
C ALA A 114 -85.39 -14.90 -17.31
#